data_AF-A0A7C7QEC4-F1
#
_entry.id   AF-A0A7C7QEC4-F1
#
_cell.length_a   1.000
_cell.length_b   1.000
_cell.length_c   1.000
_cell.angle_alpha   90.00
_cell.angle_beta   90.00
_cell.angle_gamma   90.00
#
_symmetry.space_group_name_H-M   'P 1'
#
loop_
_entity.id
_entity.type
_entity.pdbx_description
1 polymer ?
#
loop_
_entity_poly.entity_id
_entity_poly.type
_entity_poly.pdbx_seq_one_letter_code
_entity_poly.pdbx_strand_id
1 'polypeptide(L)' 'MTGFQDGEMKKIKTLVLGIVLGLLAGLWFGYNLGRDEPLFSNPFADRSLQEKARETTSGVIEDTRRVLNKSLD' A
#
# COMPACT_ATOMS: atom_id res chain seq x y z
N MET A 1 -9.81 -24.98 -27.21
CA MET A 1 -9.17 -23.76 -27.74
C MET A 1 -9.19 -22.69 -26.65
N THR A 2 -8.16 -22.59 -25.82
CA THR A 2 -8.06 -21.61 -24.71
C THR A 2 -6.70 -20.90 -24.66
N GLY A 3 -5.90 -20.95 -25.74
CA GLY A 3 -4.55 -20.38 -25.74
C GLY A 3 -4.46 -18.86 -25.95
N PHE A 4 -5.53 -18.18 -26.38
CA PHE A 4 -5.50 -16.76 -26.73
C PHE A 4 -5.84 -15.80 -25.56
N GLN A 5 -6.66 -16.20 -24.59
CA GLN A 5 -7.03 -15.33 -23.44
C GLN A 5 -5.98 -15.30 -22.33
N ASP A 6 -5.16 -16.36 -22.18
CA ASP A 6 -4.15 -16.45 -21.12
C ASP A 6 -3.02 -15.43 -21.27
N GLY A 7 -2.67 -15.07 -22.50
CA GLY A 7 -1.59 -14.11 -22.78
C GLY A 7 -1.92 -12.69 -22.31
N GLU A 8 -3.17 -12.26 -22.51
CA GLU A 8 -3.61 -10.90 -22.16
C GLU A 8 -3.71 -10.72 -20.64
N MET A 9 -4.31 -11.70 -19.95
CA MET A 9 -4.37 -11.70 -18.49
C MET A 9 -2.98 -11.78 -17.84
N LYS A 10 -2.04 -12.54 -18.44
CA LYS A 10 -0.64 -12.57 -17.99
C LYS A 10 0.03 -11.21 -18.15
N LYS A 11 -0.16 -10.51 -19.27
CA LYS A 11 0.39 -9.16 -19.50
C LYS A 11 -0.15 -8.14 -18.50
N ILE A 12 -1.46 -8.14 -18.25
CA ILE A 12 -2.08 -7.24 -17.27
C ILE A 12 -1.53 -7.54 -15.87
N LYS A 13 -1.45 -8.82 -15.48
CA LYS A 13 -0.85 -9.20 -14.19
C LYS A 13 0.60 -8.75 -14.05
N THR A 14 1.41 -8.92 -15.10
CA THR A 14 2.80 -8.46 -15.11
C THR A 14 2.90 -6.94 -15.03
N LEU A 15 2.03 -6.21 -15.73
CA LEU A 15 2.00 -4.75 -15.69
C LEU A 15 1.59 -4.23 -14.31
N VAL A 16 0.52 -4.79 -13.72
CA VAL A 16 0.09 -4.46 -12.36
C VAL A 16 1.19 -4.80 -11.36
N LEU A 17 1.84 -5.95 -11.48
CA LEU A 17 2.95 -6.33 -10.61
C LEU A 17 4.12 -5.35 -10.74
N GLY A 18 4.47 -4.94 -11.97
CA GLY A 18 5.51 -3.93 -12.21
C GLY A 18 5.17 -2.59 -11.58
N ILE A 19 3.91 -2.13 -11.70
CA ILE A 19 3.45 -0.89 -11.07
C ILE A 19 3.53 -1.01 -9.55
N VAL A 20 3.04 -2.10 -8.96
CA VAL A 20 3.07 -2.32 -7.51
C VAL A 20 4.52 -2.33 -7.01
N LEU A 21 5.41 -3.07 -7.67
CA LEU A 21 6.83 -3.11 -7.31
C LEU A 21 7.51 -1.75 -7.47
N GLY A 22 7.21 -1.02 -8.55
CA GLY A 22 7.73 0.32 -8.78
C GLY A 22 7.26 1.34 -7.75
N LEU A 23 5.99 1.27 -7.34
CA LEU A 23 5.44 2.12 -6.27
C LEU A 23 6.06 1.79 -4.92
N LEU A 24 6.19 0.51 -4.57
CA LEU A 24 6.82 0.09 -3.32
C LEU A 24 8.28 0.54 -3.26
N ALA A 25 9.05 0.31 -4.33
CA ALA A 25 10.43 0.76 -4.42
C ALA A 25 10.52 2.30 -4.39
N GLY A 26 9.70 2.99 -5.16
CA GLY A 26 9.68 4.46 -5.23
C GLY A 26 9.32 5.10 -3.88
N LEU A 27 8.33 4.58 -3.17
CA LEU A 27 7.97 5.04 -1.82
C LEU A 27 9.09 4.78 -0.81
N TRP A 28 9.73 3.61 -0.89
CA TRP A 28 10.87 3.28 -0.02
C TRP A 28 12.04 4.24 -0.25
N PHE A 29 12.48 4.39 -1.50
CA PHE A 29 13.59 5.28 -1.84
C PHE A 29 13.23 6.74 -1.56
N GLY A 30 12.04 7.20 -1.94
CA GLY A 30 11.59 8.57 -1.71
C GLY A 30 11.49 8.92 -0.22
N TYR A 31 11.05 7.99 0.63
CA TYR A 31 11.01 8.18 2.07
C TYR A 31 12.42 8.31 2.67
N ASN A 32 13.33 7.41 2.31
CA ASN A 32 14.70 7.42 2.83
C ASN A 32 15.51 8.65 2.33
N LEU A 33 15.39 8.99 1.04
CA LEU A 33 16.02 10.19 0.45
C LEU A 33 15.51 11.49 1.08
N GLY A 34 14.20 11.57 1.40
CA GLY A 34 13.61 12.75 2.01
C GLY A 34 14.01 12.98 3.48
N ARG A 35 14.62 11.99 4.13
CA ARG A 35 15.02 12.03 5.55
C ARG A 35 16.53 12.00 5.78
N ASP A 36 17.34 12.05 4.72
CA ASP A 36 18.81 11.84 4.78
C ASP A 36 19.21 10.53 5.50
N GLU A 37 18.34 9.52 5.48
CA GLU A 37 18.62 8.20 6.04
C GLU A 37 19.25 7.27 5.00
N PRO A 38 20.03 6.26 5.42
CA PRO A 38 20.57 5.26 4.51
C PRO A 38 19.47 4.65 3.63
N LEU A 39 19.71 4.56 2.32
CA LEU A 39 18.71 4.09 1.34
C LEU A 39 18.14 2.69 1.65
N PHE A 40 18.91 1.87 2.36
CA PHE A 40 18.56 0.51 2.76
C PHE A 40 18.00 0.41 4.17
N SER A 41 17.86 1.52 4.90
CA SER A 41 17.10 1.55 6.15
C SER A 41 15.67 1.12 5.87
N ASN A 42 15.11 0.27 6.74
CA ASN A 42 13.73 -0.15 6.64
C ASN A 42 12.83 1.03 7.04
N PRO A 43 12.11 1.68 6.09
CA PRO A 43 11.26 2.82 6.41
C PRO A 43 10.14 2.43 7.38
N PHE A 44 9.73 1.16 7.38
CA PHE A 44 8.71 0.65 8.31
C PHE A 44 9.24 0.41 9.74
N ALA A 45 10.56 0.47 9.97
CA ALA A 45 11.11 0.41 11.31
C ALA A 45 10.97 1.75 12.06
N ASP A 46 10.71 2.84 11.33
CA ASP A 46 10.48 4.15 11.91
C ASP A 46 9.17 4.15 12.72
N ARG A 47 9.27 4.47 14.02
CA ARG A 47 8.10 4.52 14.92
C ARG A 47 7.05 5.52 14.45
N SER A 48 7.44 6.66 13.87
CA SER A 48 6.51 7.68 13.42
C SER A 48 5.64 7.21 12.26
N LEU A 49 6.17 6.36 11.37
CA LEU A 49 5.39 5.75 10.30
C LEU A 49 4.42 4.69 10.83
N GLN A 50 4.86 3.84 11.76
CA GLN A 50 3.98 2.85 12.39
C GLN A 50 2.85 3.53 13.16
N GLU A 51 3.15 4.61 13.87
CA GLU A 51 2.17 5.35 14.67
C GLU A 51 1.14 6.03 13.77
N LYS A 52 1.56 6.69 12.68
CA LYS A 52 0.65 7.24 11.66
C LYS A 52 -0.22 6.17 11.00
N ALA A 53 0.36 5.01 10.66
CA ALA A 53 -0.39 3.91 10.06
C ALA A 53 -1.44 3.37 11.05
N ARG A 54 -1.08 3.26 12.33
CA ARG A 54 -1.96 2.78 13.40
C ARG A 54 -3.09 3.77 13.68
N GLU A 55 -2.79 5.07 13.72
CA GLU A 55 -3.77 6.15 13.89
C GLU A 55 -4.76 6.16 12.72
N THR A 56 -4.27 6.12 11.47
CA THR A 56 -5.11 6.07 10.27
C THR A 56 -6.02 4.83 10.27
N THR A 57 -5.47 3.66 10.61
CA THR A 57 -6.24 2.41 10.67
C THR A 57 -7.32 2.48 11.75
N SER A 58 -6.98 3.03 12.92
CA SER A 58 -7.93 3.18 14.03
C SER A 58 -9.07 4.13 13.64
N GLY A 59 -8.76 5.26 12.99
CA GLY A 59 -9.75 6.20 12.48
C GLY A 59 -10.68 5.58 11.44
N VAL A 60 -10.14 4.83 10.48
CA VAL A 60 -10.95 4.13 9.45
C VAL A 60 -11.89 3.10 10.09
N ILE A 61 -11.42 2.34 11.08
CA ILE A 61 -12.25 1.35 11.80
C ILE A 61 -13.37 2.05 12.57
N GLU A 62 -13.07 3.18 13.21
CA GLU A 62 -14.02 3.92 14.01
C GLU A 62 -15.09 4.59 13.13
N ASP A 63 -14.71 5.16 12.00
CA ASP A 63 -15.63 5.69 11.00
C ASP A 63 -16.52 4.59 10.42
N THR A 64 -15.93 3.43 10.10
CA THR A 64 -16.68 2.27 9.61
C THR A 64 -17.72 1.81 10.64
N ARG A 65 -17.33 1.71 11.92
CA ARG A 65 -18.27 1.38 13.02
C ARG A 65 -19.39 2.40 13.14
N ARG A 66 -19.06 3.69 13.04
CA ARG A 66 -20.04 4.79 13.11
C ARG A 66 -21.06 4.71 11.98
N VAL A 67 -20.61 4.47 10.75
CA VAL A 67 -21.49 4.31 9.58
C VAL A 67 -22.35 3.07 9.72
N LEU A 68 -21.79 1.96 10.20
CA LEU A 68 -22.52 0.71 10.36
C LEU A 68 -23.62 0.82 11.44
N ASN A 69 -23.30 1.42 12.60
CA ASN A 69 -24.28 1.68 13.65
C ASN A 69 -25.39 2.62 13.19
N LYS A 70 -25.05 3.66 12.42
CA LYS A 70 -26.04 4.61 11.87
C LYS A 70 -26.92 3.99 10.78
N SER A 71 -26.52 2.88 10.18
CA SER A 71 -27.30 2.17 9.16
C SER A 71 -28.24 1.10 9.77
N LEU A 72 -28.08 0.81 11.07
CA LEU A 72 -28.87 -0.18 11.81
C LEU A 72 -29.95 0.48 12.70
N ASP A 73 -29.97 1.81 12.76
CA ASP A 73 -30.93 2.67 13.46
C ASP A 73 -31.86 3.34 12.43
#